data_AF-A0A258SBH8-F1
#
_entry.id   AF-A0A258SBH8-F1
#
_cell.length_a   1.000
_cell.length_b   1.000
_cell.length_c   1.000
_cell.angle_alpha   90.00
_cell.angle_beta   90.00
_cell.angle_gamma   90.00
#
_symmetry.space_group_name_H-M   'P 1'
#
loop_
_entity.id
_entity.type
_entity.pdbx_description
1 polymer ?
#
loop_
_entity_poly.entity_id
_entity_poly.type
_entity_poly.pdbx_seq_one_letter_code
_entity_poly.pdbx_strand_id
1 'polypeptide(L)'
;MSLLSQFKEDIAVVFDRDPAARSTFEVITLYPGFHAIVVHRLAHWLWRTGFKWLARFTSHSGRWLTGIEIHPGATIGRRVFIDHGMGVVVGETAEIGDDCTLYHGVTL
;
A
#
# COMPACT_ATOMS: atom_id res chain seq x y z
N MET A 1 14.39 9.75 4.01
CA MET A 1 13.68 10.31 2.83
C MET A 1 12.53 11.18 3.31
N SER A 2 12.12 12.18 2.52
CA SER A 2 10.90 12.94 2.83
C SER A 2 9.66 12.15 2.40
N LEU A 3 8.51 12.42 3.02
CA LEU A 3 7.22 11.84 2.60
C LEU A 3 6.93 12.10 1.12
N LEU A 4 7.29 13.29 0.63
CA LEU A 4 7.14 13.67 -0.79
C LEU A 4 7.98 12.78 -1.72
N SER A 5 9.22 12.46 -1.33
CA SER A 5 10.05 11.54 -2.13
C SER A 5 9.48 10.12 -2.16
N GLN A 6 8.95 9.64 -1.04
CA GLN A 6 8.34 8.30 -0.98
C GLN A 6 7.07 8.22 -1.83
N PHE A 7 6.22 9.24 -1.76
CA PHE A 7 5.01 9.32 -2.57
C PHE A 7 5.31 9.33 -4.08
N LYS A 8 6.37 10.04 -4.49
CA LYS A 8 6.83 10.03 -5.89
C LYS A 8 7.31 8.65 -6.32
N GLU A 9 8.01 7.93 -5.45
CA GLU A 9 8.45 6.55 -5.74
C GLU A 9 7.27 5.57 -5.83
N ASP A 10 6.29 5.69 -4.94
CA ASP A 10 5.08 4.86 -4.97
C ASP A 10 4.25 5.08 -6.24
N ILE A 11 4.31 6.26 -6.86
CA ILE A 11 3.72 6.52 -8.18
C ILE A 11 4.62 5.97 -9.30
N ALA A 12 5.92 6.26 -9.26
CA ALA A 12 6.86 5.89 -10.33
C ALA A 12 6.90 4.37 -10.55
N VAL A 13 6.89 3.58 -9.47
CA VAL A 13 6.93 2.13 -9.57
C VAL A 13 5.74 1.55 -10.33
N VAL A 14 4.59 2.21 -10.31
CA VAL A 14 3.41 1.76 -11.08
C VAL A 14 3.71 1.82 -12.57
N PHE A 15 4.31 2.90 -13.07
CA PHE A 15 4.72 3.01 -14.48
C PHE A 15 5.85 2.06 -14.85
N ASP A 16 6.76 1.79 -13.90
CA ASP A 16 7.88 0.88 -14.14
C ASP A 16 7.43 -0.59 -14.26
N ARG A 17 6.31 -0.95 -13.62
CA ARG A 17 5.87 -2.36 -13.47
C ARG A 17 4.57 -2.69 -14.18
N ASP A 18 3.71 -1.72 -14.46
CA ASP A 18 2.44 -1.93 -15.14
C ASP A 18 2.39 -1.20 -16.49
N PRO A 19 2.46 -1.93 -17.63
CA PRO A 19 2.35 -1.33 -18.96
C PRO A 19 0.97 -0.72 -19.24
N ALA A 20 -0.06 -1.01 -18.43
CA ALA A 20 -1.39 -0.43 -18.58
C ALA A 20 -1.49 1.01 -18.03
N ALA A 21 -0.56 1.43 -17.16
CA ALA A 21 -0.58 2.76 -16.53
C ALA A 21 -0.30 3.87 -17.55
N ARG A 22 -1.23 4.81 -17.74
CA ARG A 22 -1.11 5.85 -18.79
C ARG A 22 -0.78 7.23 -18.26
N SER A 23 -1.20 7.56 -17.04
CA SER A 23 -1.00 8.89 -16.48
C SER A 23 -0.98 8.91 -14.96
N THR A 24 -0.29 9.90 -14.36
CA THR A 24 -0.26 10.06 -12.90
C THR A 24 -1.66 10.27 -12.32
N PHE A 25 -2.54 10.94 -13.06
CA PHE A 25 -3.93 11.14 -12.64
C PHE A 25 -4.67 9.80 -12.51
N GLU A 26 -4.51 8.91 -13.50
CA GLU A 26 -5.07 7.56 -13.46
C GLU A 26 -4.53 6.75 -12.29
N VAL A 27 -3.21 6.78 -12.05
CA VAL A 27 -2.60 6.11 -10.88
C VAL A 27 -3.20 6.64 -9.56
N ILE A 28 -3.26 7.95 -9.41
CA ILE A 28 -3.76 8.56 -8.17
C ILE A 28 -5.25 8.31 -7.96
N THR A 29 -6.05 8.15 -9.02
CA THR A 29 -7.52 8.06 -8.89
C THR A 29 -8.07 6.65 -9.02
N LEU A 30 -7.37 5.74 -9.70
CA LEU A 30 -7.91 4.45 -10.13
C LEU A 30 -7.03 3.23 -9.80
N TYR A 31 -5.85 3.40 -9.18
CA TYR A 31 -5.00 2.25 -8.81
C TYR A 31 -5.21 1.83 -7.35
N PRO A 32 -5.95 0.73 -7.08
CA PRO A 32 -6.25 0.31 -5.71
C PRO A 32 -4.99 -0.14 -4.96
N GLY A 33 -4.01 -0.74 -5.64
CA GLY A 33 -2.72 -1.10 -5.05
C GLY A 33 -1.96 0.11 -4.52
N PHE A 34 -1.91 1.19 -5.30
CA PHE A 34 -1.32 2.46 -4.88
C PHE A 34 -2.07 3.06 -3.68
N HIS A 35 -3.40 3.08 -3.73
CA HIS A 35 -4.23 3.56 -2.60
C HIS A 35 -3.98 2.77 -1.32
N ALA A 36 -3.86 1.44 -1.41
CA ALA A 36 -3.60 0.58 -0.27
C ALA A 36 -2.24 0.89 0.38
N ILE A 37 -1.18 1.12 -0.41
CA ILE A 37 0.13 1.52 0.09
C ILE A 37 0.05 2.88 0.82
N VAL A 38 -0.59 3.88 0.21
CA VAL A 38 -0.74 5.22 0.82
C VAL A 38 -1.51 5.15 2.14
N VAL A 39 -2.65 4.45 2.16
CA VAL A 39 -3.46 4.26 3.36
C VAL A 39 -2.69 3.49 4.43
N HIS A 40 -1.95 2.44 4.06
CA HIS A 40 -1.11 1.70 4.98
C HIS A 40 -0.03 2.60 5.59
N ARG A 41 0.65 3.45 4.83
CA ARG A 41 1.68 4.36 5.37
C ARG A 41 1.11 5.30 6.45
N LEU A 42 -0.11 5.82 6.24
CA LEU A 42 -0.83 6.59 7.26
C LEU A 42 -1.20 5.72 8.47
N ALA A 43 -1.77 4.54 8.23
CA ALA A 43 -2.17 3.62 9.29
C ALA A 43 -0.98 3.13 10.13
N HIS A 44 0.16 2.87 9.49
CA HIS A 44 1.42 2.48 10.13
C HIS A 44 1.97 3.62 10.98
N TRP A 45 1.93 4.87 10.50
CA TRP A 45 2.31 6.02 11.31
C TRP A 45 1.43 6.16 12.57
N LEU A 46 0.10 6.03 12.43
CA LEU A 46 -0.83 6.01 13.57
C LEU A 46 -0.52 4.86 14.53
N TRP A 47 -0.17 3.69 14.01
CA TRP A 47 0.18 2.52 14.81
C TRP A 47 1.45 2.75 15.62
N ARG A 48 2.50 3.31 15.00
CA ARG A 48 3.78 3.60 15.65
C ARG A 48 3.67 4.71 16.70
N THR A 49 2.72 5.61 16.55
CA THR A 49 2.45 6.72 17.50
C THR A 49 1.47 6.36 18.62
N GLY A 50 0.98 5.12 18.67
CA GLY A 50 0.16 4.61 19.77
C GLY A 50 -1.36 4.72 19.57
N PHE A 51 -1.83 5.35 18.48
CA PHE A 51 -3.25 5.42 18.13
C PHE A 51 -3.75 4.13 17.48
N LYS A 52 -3.63 3.00 18.20
CA LYS A 52 -3.83 1.64 17.68
C LYS A 52 -5.22 1.40 17.08
N TRP A 53 -6.27 1.87 17.75
CA TRP A 53 -7.62 1.73 17.24
C TRP A 53 -7.82 2.52 15.93
N LEU A 54 -7.35 3.77 15.89
CA LEU A 54 -7.47 4.60 14.69
C LEU A 54 -6.66 4.01 13.53
N ALA A 55 -5.46 3.49 13.80
CA ALA A 55 -4.67 2.77 12.81
C ALA A 55 -5.41 1.54 12.22
N ARG A 56 -6.06 0.73 13.07
CA ARG A 56 -6.89 -0.40 12.63
C ARG A 56 -8.09 0.05 11.81
N PHE A 57 -8.75 1.13 12.23
CA PHE A 57 -9.88 1.72 11.50
C PHE A 57 -9.43 2.24 10.12
N THR A 58 -8.29 2.93 10.04
CA THR A 58 -7.72 3.40 8.77
C THR A 58 -7.36 2.24 7.85
N SER A 59 -6.71 1.19 8.37
CA SER A 59 -6.41 -0.04 7.61
C SER A 59 -7.68 -0.71 7.08
N HIS A 60 -8.74 -0.84 7.90
CA HIS A 60 -10.02 -1.40 7.45
C HIS A 60 -10.71 -0.52 6.40
N SER A 61 -10.64 0.80 6.54
CA SER A 61 -11.15 1.73 5.52
C SER A 61 -10.42 1.54 4.18
N GLY A 62 -9.10 1.34 4.22
CA GLY A 62 -8.30 0.97 3.05
C GLY A 62 -8.75 -0.35 2.42
N ARG A 63 -8.98 -1.38 3.24
CA ARG A 63 -9.51 -2.68 2.78
C ARG A 63 -10.85 -2.53 2.09
N TRP A 64 -11.77 -1.73 2.62
CA TRP A 64 -13.08 -1.52 1.99
C TRP A 64 -12.97 -0.81 0.65
N LEU A 65 -12.07 0.16 0.53
CA LEU A 65 -11.87 0.92 -0.70
C LEU A 65 -11.19 0.08 -1.80
N THR A 66 -10.27 -0.81 -1.41
CA THR A 66 -9.32 -1.43 -2.36
C THR A 66 -9.43 -2.95 -2.50
N GLY A 67 -10.05 -3.63 -1.55
CA GLY A 67 -10.03 -5.09 -1.45
C GLY A 67 -8.70 -5.68 -0.96
N ILE A 68 -7.74 -4.84 -0.54
CA ILE A 68 -6.41 -5.22 -0.05
C ILE A 68 -6.37 -5.01 1.46
N GLU A 69 -6.05 -6.06 2.22
CA GLU A 69 -5.88 -5.99 3.66
C GLU A 69 -4.39 -5.91 4.02
N ILE A 70 -3.99 -4.80 4.65
CA ILE A 70 -2.63 -4.64 5.18
C ILE A 70 -2.74 -4.22 6.63
N HIS A 71 -2.27 -5.07 7.54
CA HIS A 71 -2.23 -4.73 8.95
C HIS A 71 -1.37 -3.47 9.17
N PRO A 72 -1.79 -2.51 10.00
CA PRO A 72 -0.98 -1.31 10.24
C PRO A 72 0.35 -1.59 10.96
N GLY A 73 0.50 -2.76 11.57
CA GLY A 73 1.76 -3.23 12.16
C GLY A 73 2.78 -3.76 11.15
N ALA A 74 2.35 -4.13 9.94
CA ALA A 74 3.23 -4.66 8.90
C ALA A 74 4.31 -3.63 8.52
N THR A 75 5.48 -4.11 8.12
CA THR A 75 6.56 -3.27 7.60
C THR A 75 6.59 -3.38 6.09
N ILE A 76 6.44 -2.25 5.39
CA ILE A 76 6.47 -2.18 3.93
C ILE A 76 7.60 -1.26 3.47
N GLY A 77 8.49 -1.82 2.65
CA GLY A 77 9.60 -1.13 2.01
C GLY A 77 9.20 -0.08 0.98
N ARG A 78 10.18 0.28 0.16
CA ARG A 78 10.07 1.25 -0.93
C ARG A 78 9.68 0.56 -2.22
N ARG A 79 8.94 1.28 -3.08
CA ARG A 79 8.57 0.79 -4.43
C ARG A 79 7.92 -0.59 -4.37
N VAL A 80 7.13 -0.84 -3.34
CA VAL A 80 6.28 -2.03 -3.29
C VAL A 80 5.10 -1.79 -4.20
N PHE A 81 4.91 -2.70 -5.15
CA PHE A 81 3.85 -2.62 -6.13
C PHE A 81 2.82 -3.72 -5.88
N ILE A 82 1.54 -3.35 -5.84
CA ILE A 82 0.44 -4.31 -5.69
C ILE A 82 -0.41 -4.21 -6.95
N ASP A 83 -0.42 -5.27 -7.75
CA ASP A 83 -1.13 -5.31 -9.03
C ASP A 83 -2.40 -6.16 -8.93
N HIS A 84 -3.50 -5.61 -9.47
CA HIS A 84 -4.89 -6.05 -9.31
C HIS A 84 -5.41 -6.13 -7.85
N GLY A 85 -4.58 -6.59 -6.91
CA GLY A 85 -4.66 -6.40 -5.46
C GLY A 85 -5.79 -7.11 -4.72
N MET A 86 -6.90 -7.43 -5.37
CA MET A 86 -8.06 -8.03 -4.72
C MET A 86 -7.67 -9.31 -3.97
N GLY A 87 -8.02 -9.39 -2.69
CA GLY A 87 -7.76 -10.54 -1.84
C GLY A 87 -6.31 -10.64 -1.35
N VAL A 88 -5.48 -9.62 -1.52
CA VAL A 88 -4.18 -9.54 -0.84
C VAL A 88 -4.40 -9.37 0.66
N VAL A 89 -3.69 -10.16 1.48
CA VAL A 89 -3.71 -10.08 2.94
C VAL A 89 -2.28 -10.07 3.48
N VAL A 90 -1.94 -9.05 4.27
CA VAL A 90 -0.62 -8.88 4.89
C VAL A 90 -0.78 -8.75 6.41
N GLY A 91 -0.25 -9.73 7.14
CA GLY A 91 -0.35 -9.86 8.59
C GLY A 91 0.46 -8.83 9.39
N GLU A 92 0.20 -8.79 10.70
CA GLU A 92 0.78 -7.78 11.60
C GLU A 92 2.31 -7.78 11.65
N THR A 93 2.93 -8.95 11.61
CA THR A 93 4.38 -9.11 11.76
C THR A 93 5.09 -9.29 10.43
N ALA A 94 4.38 -9.14 9.31
CA ALA A 94 4.96 -9.30 7.99
C ALA A 94 5.95 -8.18 7.67
N GLU A 95 7.04 -8.55 7.00
CA GLU A 95 8.04 -7.63 6.49
C GLU A 95 8.15 -7.82 4.97
N ILE A 96 7.75 -6.80 4.21
CA ILE A 96 7.86 -6.75 2.75
C ILE A 96 9.03 -5.82 2.42
N GLY A 97 10.03 -6.36 1.73
CA GLY A 97 11.22 -5.62 1.31
C GLY A 97 10.97 -4.60 0.21
N ASP A 98 12.03 -3.89 -0.16
CA ASP A 98 12.01 -2.95 -1.28
C ASP A 98 11.78 -3.69 -2.61
N ASP A 99 11.13 -3.02 -3.57
CA ASP A 99 10.91 -3.49 -4.95
C ASP A 99 10.09 -4.78 -5.11
N CYS A 100 9.44 -5.25 -4.05
CA CYS A 100 8.53 -6.38 -4.10
C CYS A 100 7.28 -6.07 -4.94
N THR A 101 6.81 -7.08 -5.68
CA THR A 101 5.54 -7.03 -6.40
C THR A 101 4.61 -8.11 -5.86
N LEU A 102 3.40 -7.72 -5.48
CA LEU A 102 2.35 -8.61 -5.02
C LEU A 102 1.21 -8.60 -6.03
N TYR A 103 0.72 -9.77 -6.39
CA TYR A 103 -0.47 -9.91 -7.23
C TYR A 103 -1.71 -10.22 -6.37
N HIS A 104 -2.88 -10.21 -7.00
CA HIS A 104 -4.15 -10.62 -6.37
C HIS A 104 -4.05 -11.94 -5.61
N GLY A 105 -4.79 -12.06 -4.51
CA GLY A 105 -4.90 -13.29 -3.71
C GLY A 105 -3.65 -13.70 -2.89
N VAL A 106 -2.56 -12.92 -2.91
CA VAL A 106 -1.36 -13.21 -2.10
C VAL A 106 -1.67 -13.03 -0.61
N THR A 107 -1.24 -13.99 0.22
CA THR A 107 -1.34 -13.89 1.69
C THR A 107 0.05 -14.03 2.31
N LEU A 108 0.42 -13.09 3.19
CA LEU A 108 1.70 -13.01 3.91
C LEU A 108 1.47 -12.90 5.42
#